data_AF-A0A847X923-F1
#
_entry.id   AF-A0A847X923-F1
#
_cell.length_a   1.000
_cell.length_b   1.000
_cell.length_c   1.000
_cell.angle_alpha   90.00
_cell.angle_beta   90.00
_cell.angle_gamma   90.00
#
_symmetry.space_group_name_H-M   'P 1'
#
loop_
_entity.id
_entity.type
_entity.pdbx_description
1 polymer ?
#
loop_
_entity_poly.entity_id
_entity_poly.type
_entity_poly.pdbx_seq_one_letter_code
_entity_poly.pdbx_strand_id
1 'polypeptide(L)'
;MKLIKTSSKGHQDYDLEVMLHLIIFGFIENTISLRKLEPACRVDVRFMYLSGGIKPSFMAFQRFIHDIFYAINQFLIQKENINTDVIYVDGTKIEANANKYTFVWKKS
;
A
#
# COMPACT_ATOMS: atom_id res chain seq x y z
N MET A 1 16.83 2.29 13.52
CA MET A 1 15.42 2.75 13.67
C MET A 1 14.56 1.83 12.81
N LYS A 2 13.76 0.94 13.40
CA LYS A 2 12.78 0.15 12.63
C LYS A 2 11.61 1.07 12.30
N LEU A 3 11.46 1.42 11.03
CA LEU A 3 10.45 2.37 10.55
C LEU A 3 9.04 1.74 10.53
N ILE A 4 8.95 0.41 10.45
CA ILE A 4 7.70 -0.34 10.47
C ILE A 4 7.67 -1.20 11.73
N LYS A 5 6.59 -1.09 12.52
CA LYS A 5 6.38 -1.90 13.73
C LYS A 5 5.77 -3.23 13.32
N THR A 6 6.49 -4.33 13.54
CA THR A 6 5.97 -5.69 13.35
C THR A 6 5.15 -6.11 14.57
N SER A 7 3.99 -6.74 14.36
CA SER A 7 3.16 -7.24 15.46
C SER A 7 3.77 -8.51 16.06
N SER A 8 3.78 -8.63 17.39
CA SER A 8 4.14 -9.88 18.09
C SER A 8 2.93 -10.78 18.37
N LYS A 9 1.72 -10.38 17.96
CA LYS A 9 0.48 -11.14 18.14
C LYS A 9 -0.16 -11.47 16.80
N GLY A 10 -0.58 -12.72 16.62
CA GLY A 10 -1.22 -13.22 15.40
C GLY A 10 -0.27 -14.02 14.49
N HIS A 11 -0.68 -14.21 13.23
CA HIS A 11 0.20 -14.79 12.20
C HIS A 11 1.44 -13.91 12.03
N GLN A 12 2.62 -14.50 11.86
CA GLN A 12 3.84 -13.72 11.65
C GLN A 12 3.69 -12.84 10.40
N ASP A 13 4.06 -11.58 10.54
CA ASP A 13 4.06 -10.65 9.41
C ASP A 13 5.00 -11.18 8.31
N TYR A 14 4.66 -10.90 7.05
CA TYR A 14 5.53 -11.22 5.93
C TYR A 14 6.86 -10.48 6.06
N ASP A 15 7.91 -11.08 5.50
CA ASP A 15 9.20 -10.41 5.39
C ASP A 15 9.05 -9.12 4.57
N LEU A 16 9.46 -8.01 5.17
CA LEU A 16 9.32 -6.66 4.60
C LEU A 16 10.12 -6.51 3.31
N GLU A 17 11.30 -7.13 3.23
CA GLU A 17 12.18 -7.08 2.07
C GLU A 17 11.56 -7.85 0.92
N VAL A 18 11.00 -9.04 1.17
CA VAL A 18 10.30 -9.82 0.15
C VAL A 18 9.06 -9.10 -0.37
N MET A 19 8.26 -8.50 0.52
CA MET A 19 7.08 -7.72 0.13
C MET A 19 7.46 -6.52 -0.74
N LEU A 20 8.53 -5.81 -0.39
CA LEU A 20 9.04 -4.68 -1.17
C LEU A 20 9.53 -5.14 -2.55
N HIS A 21 10.31 -6.21 -2.62
CA HIS A 21 10.81 -6.77 -3.87
C HIS A 21 9.67 -7.15 -4.82
N LEU A 22 8.63 -7.82 -4.32
CA LEU A 22 7.46 -8.21 -5.13
C LEU A 22 6.72 -7.00 -5.71
N ILE A 23 6.55 -5.94 -4.91
CA ILE A 23 5.89 -4.71 -5.37
C ILE A 23 6.73 -4.02 -6.44
N ILE A 24 8.03 -3.81 -6.20
CA ILE A 24 8.93 -3.17 -7.15
C ILE A 24 9.00 -3.96 -8.46
N PHE A 25 9.13 -5.29 -8.36
CA PHE A 25 9.12 -6.16 -9.52
C PHE A 25 7.78 -6.11 -10.27
N GLY A 26 6.67 -6.05 -9.54
CA GLY A 26 5.34 -5.80 -10.10
C GLY A 26 5.28 -4.52 -10.93
N PHE A 27 5.88 -3.43 -10.46
CA PHE A 27 5.97 -2.17 -11.23
C PHE A 27 6.80 -2.31 -12.51
N ILE A 28 7.96 -2.99 -12.44
CA ILE A 28 8.82 -3.25 -13.60
C ILE A 28 8.07 -4.06 -14.66
N GLU A 29 7.28 -5.04 -14.22
CA GLU A 29 6.48 -5.92 -15.09
C GLU A 29 5.12 -5.33 -15.49
N ASN A 30 4.88 -4.03 -15.25
CA ASN A 30 3.59 -3.35 -15.50
C ASN A 30 2.37 -4.00 -14.79
N THR A 31 2.60 -4.77 -13.73
CA THR A 31 1.59 -5.39 -12.88
C THR A 31 1.35 -4.51 -11.64
N ILE A 32 0.77 -3.34 -11.87
CA ILE A 32 0.60 -2.28 -10.86
C ILE A 32 -0.58 -2.56 -9.91
N SER A 33 -1.64 -3.19 -10.41
CA SER A 33 -2.79 -3.52 -9.58
C SER A 33 -2.42 -4.62 -8.60
N LEU A 34 -2.58 -4.37 -7.31
CA LEU A 34 -2.40 -5.39 -6.27
C LEU A 34 -3.28 -6.63 -6.52
N ARG A 35 -4.46 -6.46 -7.17
CA ARG A 35 -5.37 -7.58 -7.49
C ARG A 35 -4.85 -8.43 -8.64
N LYS A 36 -3.94 -7.90 -9.45
CA LYS A 36 -3.16 -8.64 -10.44
C LYS A 36 -1.86 -9.20 -9.83
N LEU A 37 -1.29 -8.49 -8.85
CA LEU A 37 -0.08 -8.91 -8.15
C LEU A 37 -0.29 -10.19 -7.32
N GLU A 38 -1.43 -10.31 -6.63
CA GLU A 38 -1.77 -11.54 -5.88
C GLU A 38 -1.76 -12.80 -6.75
N PRO A 39 -2.51 -12.89 -7.88
CA PRO A 39 -2.47 -14.07 -8.72
C PRO A 39 -1.10 -14.27 -9.38
N ALA A 40 -0.37 -13.20 -9.71
CA ALA A 40 1.00 -13.31 -10.24
C ALA A 40 1.91 -14.09 -9.27
N CYS A 41 1.83 -13.84 -7.97
CA CYS A 41 2.58 -14.59 -6.95
C CYS A 41 2.20 -16.08 -6.86
N ARG A 42 1.08 -16.49 -7.47
CA ARG A 42 0.62 -17.89 -7.50
C ARG A 42 0.96 -18.60 -8.81
N VAL A 43 1.09 -17.88 -9.92
CA VAL A 43 1.16 -18.47 -11.27
C VAL A 43 2.43 -18.13 -12.04
N ASP A 44 3.03 -16.96 -11.80
CA ASP A 44 4.23 -16.52 -12.51
C ASP A 44 5.48 -16.98 -11.76
N VAL A 45 6.31 -17.79 -12.42
CA VAL A 45 7.52 -18.38 -11.86
C VAL A 45 8.50 -17.33 -11.33
N ARG A 46 8.54 -16.14 -11.92
CA ARG A 46 9.45 -15.05 -11.51
C ARG A 46 9.01 -14.49 -10.16
N PHE A 47 7.72 -14.28 -9.98
CA PHE A 47 7.15 -13.86 -8.69
C PHE A 47 7.27 -14.95 -7.64
N MET A 48 7.04 -16.21 -8.00
CA MET A 48 7.20 -17.34 -7.08
C MET A 48 8.64 -17.51 -6.59
N TYR A 49 9.61 -17.33 -7.49
CA TYR A 49 11.03 -17.35 -7.16
C TYR A 49 11.39 -16.21 -6.22
N LEU A 50 10.99 -14.98 -6.56
CA LEU A 50 11.26 -13.79 -5.75
C LEU A 50 10.59 -13.83 -4.37
N SER A 51 9.40 -14.43 -4.30
CA SER A 51 8.66 -14.60 -3.05
C SER A 51 9.21 -15.74 -2.17
N GLY A 52 10.11 -16.59 -2.68
CA GLY A 52 10.50 -17.81 -1.97
C GLY A 52 9.32 -18.75 -1.70
N GLY A 53 8.29 -18.71 -2.56
CA GLY A 53 7.10 -19.54 -2.46
C GLY A 53 5.96 -19.02 -1.58
N ILE A 54 6.15 -17.88 -0.87
CA ILE A 54 5.04 -17.21 -0.16
C ILE A 54 4.03 -16.67 -1.17
N LYS A 55 2.77 -16.61 -0.76
CA LYS A 55 1.64 -16.20 -1.62
C LYS A 55 0.83 -15.11 -0.92
N PRO A 56 1.31 -13.87 -0.88
CA PRO A 56 0.63 -12.79 -0.18
C PRO A 56 -0.69 -12.48 -0.87
N SER A 57 -1.72 -12.19 -0.07
CA SER A 57 -3.00 -11.73 -0.61
C SER A 57 -2.91 -10.26 -1.00
N PHE A 58 -3.86 -9.79 -1.83
CA PHE A 58 -4.05 -8.37 -2.13
C PHE A 58 -4.07 -7.52 -0.86
N MET A 59 -4.73 -8.01 0.20
CA MET A 59 -4.86 -7.29 1.47
C MET A 59 -3.53 -7.21 2.22
N ALA A 60 -2.67 -8.20 2.10
CA ALA A 60 -1.33 -8.16 2.68
C ALA A 60 -0.48 -7.06 2.02
N PHE A 61 -0.50 -6.98 0.69
CA PHE A 61 0.17 -5.89 -0.04
C PHE A 61 -0.41 -4.52 0.31
N GLN A 62 -1.73 -4.40 0.40
CA GLN A 62 -2.37 -3.13 0.73
C GLN A 62 -1.96 -2.63 2.13
N ARG A 63 -1.94 -3.53 3.13
CA ARG A 63 -1.49 -3.19 4.49
C ARG A 63 -0.03 -2.77 4.50
N PHE A 64 0.84 -3.53 3.82
CA PHE A 64 2.27 -3.22 3.73
C PHE A 64 2.54 -1.83 3.10
N ILE A 65 1.85 -1.49 2.00
CA ILE A 65 1.96 -0.16 1.38
C ILE A 65 1.48 0.94 2.32
N HIS A 66 0.37 0.71 3.03
CA HIS A 66 -0.15 1.66 4.00
C HIS A 66 0.84 1.91 5.16
N ASP A 67 1.49 0.85 5.65
CA ASP A 67 2.48 0.95 6.71
C ASP A 67 3.76 1.68 6.25
N ILE A 68 4.22 1.44 5.01
CA ILE A 68 5.31 2.21 4.40
C ILE A 68 4.93 3.69 4.28
N PHE A 69 3.72 3.99 3.80
CA PHE A 69 3.27 5.36 3.65
C PHE A 69 3.28 6.12 4.99
N TYR A 70 2.76 5.49 6.04
CA TYR A 70 2.80 6.07 7.39
C TYR A 70 4.25 6.25 7.87
N ALA A 71 5.10 5.25 7.67
CA ALA A 71 6.51 5.31 8.06
C ALA A 71 7.27 6.46 7.38
N ILE A 72 7.06 6.65 6.07
CA ILE A 72 7.66 7.75 5.30
C ILE A 72 7.14 9.10 5.81
N ASN A 73 5.84 9.24 6.05
CA ASN A 73 5.28 10.48 6.58
C ASN A 73 5.85 10.82 7.96
N GLN A 74 5.94 9.85 8.87
CA GLN A 74 6.55 10.05 10.18
C GLN A 74 8.01 10.49 10.08
N PHE A 75 8.76 9.87 9.16
CA PHE A 75 10.15 10.27 8.89
C PHE A 75 10.25 11.71 8.37
N LEU A 76 9.40 12.11 7.42
CA LEU A 76 9.40 13.47 6.87
C LEU A 76 8.97 14.52 7.89
N ILE A 77 7.93 14.23 8.70
CA ILE A 77 7.48 15.12 9.77
C ILE A 77 8.62 15.42 10.75
N GLN A 78 9.35 14.38 11.17
CA GLN A 78 10.48 14.54 12.09
C GLN A 78 11.66 15.26 11.45
N LYS A 79 12.00 14.91 10.21
CA LYS A 79 13.17 15.46 9.51
C LYS A 79 13.00 16.93 9.15
N GLU A 80 11.82 17.32 8.67
CA GLU A 80 11.53 18.67 8.20
C GLU A 80 10.81 19.53 9.27
N ASN A 81 10.64 19.00 10.48
CA ASN A 81 9.94 19.64 11.60
C ASN A 81 8.55 20.21 11.22
N ILE A 82 7.78 19.40 10.49
CA ILE A 82 6.49 19.80 9.90
C ILE A 82 5.45 19.97 11.01
N ASN A 83 4.78 21.13 11.04
CA ASN A 83 3.63 21.34 11.92
C ASN A 83 2.40 20.62 11.37
N THR A 84 1.94 19.57 12.07
CA THR A 84 0.76 18.77 11.70
C THR A 84 -0.58 19.38 12.10
N ASP A 85 -0.58 20.45 12.90
CA ASP A 85 -1.80 21.16 13.32
C ASP A 85 -2.31 22.13 12.24
N VAL A 86 -1.48 22.40 11.23
CA VAL A 86 -1.81 23.26 10.09
C VAL A 86 -2.06 22.41 8.85
N ILE A 87 -3.22 22.60 8.23
CA ILE A 87 -3.60 21.92 7.00
C ILE A 87 -3.16 22.77 5.81
N TYR A 88 -2.32 22.21 4.95
CA TYR A 88 -1.93 22.81 3.67
C TYR A 88 -2.72 22.15 2.54
N VAL A 89 -3.52 22.94 1.83
CA VAL A 89 -4.30 22.47 0.68
C VAL A 89 -3.61 22.95 -0.59
N ASP A 90 -3.12 22.00 -1.39
CA ASP A 90 -2.67 22.23 -2.75
C ASP A 90 -3.83 21.94 -3.74
N GLY A 91 -3.77 22.49 -4.95
CA GLY A 91 -4.78 22.31 -5.99
C GLY A 91 -4.88 20.88 -6.57
N THR A 92 -4.15 19.93 -6.00
CA THR A 92 -4.17 18.53 -6.42
C THR A 92 -5.53 17.88 -6.14
N LYS A 93 -6.21 17.45 -7.20
CA LYS A 93 -7.52 16.78 -7.13
C LYS A 93 -7.37 15.28 -7.38
N ILE A 94 -7.58 14.47 -6.34
CA ILE A 94 -7.67 13.01 -6.45
C ILE A 94 -9.15 12.65 -6.57
N GLU A 95 -9.57 12.11 -7.72
CA GLU A 95 -10.95 11.68 -7.91
C GLU A 95 -11.21 10.38 -7.14
N ALA A 96 -12.23 10.38 -6.29
CA ALA A 96 -12.72 9.15 -5.70
C ALA A 96 -13.42 8.31 -6.79
N ASN A 97 -13.33 6.98 -6.71
CA ASN A 97 -14.26 6.08 -7.42
C ASN A 97 -15.63 6.11 -6.73
N ALA A 98 -16.21 7.30 -6.65
CA ALA A 98 -17.53 7.57 -6.11
C ALA A 98 -18.46 7.86 -7.29
N ASN A 99 -19.68 7.32 -7.23
CA ASN A 99 -20.64 7.50 -8.31
C ASN A 99 -21.00 8.99 -8.43
N LYS A 100 -20.64 9.61 -9.56
CA LYS A 100 -20.59 11.08 -9.74
C LYS A 100 -21.97 11.78 -9.66
N TYR A 101 -23.06 11.01 -9.55
CA TYR A 101 -24.44 11.48 -9.71
C TYR A 101 -25.45 10.90 -8.69
N THR A 102 -25.08 10.65 -7.43
CA THR A 102 -26.06 10.24 -6.40
C THR A 102 -26.65 11.46 -5.68
N PHE A 103 -27.39 12.29 -6.39
CA PHE A 103 -28.22 13.31 -5.75
C PHE A 103 -29.58 12.69 -5.41
N VAL A 104 -29.94 12.67 -4.13
CA VAL A 104 -31.29 12.25 -3.70
C VAL A 104 -32.12 13.51 -3.50
N TRP A 105 -33.14 13.70 -4.34
CA TRP A 105 -34.09 14.80 -4.18
C TRP A 105 -35.02 14.50 -3.01
N LYS A 106 -35.19 15.46 -2.09
CA LYS A 106 -36.20 15.38 -1.03
C LYS A 106 -37.59 15.41 -1.71
N LYS A 107 -38.40 14.37 -1.50
CA LYS A 107 -39.80 14.38 -1.96
C LYS A 107 -40.56 15.52 -1.26
N SER A 108 -41.35 16.26 -2.05
CA SER A 108 -42.32 17.26 -1.60
C SER A 108 -43.39 16.65 -0.71
#